data_AF-A0A9W9ADM2-F1
#
_entry.id   AF-A0A9W9ADM2-F1
#
_cell.length_a   1.000
_cell.length_b   1.000
_cell.length_c   1.000
_cell.angle_alpha   90.00
_cell.angle_beta   90.00
_cell.angle_gamma   90.00
#
_symmetry.space_group_name_H-M   'P 1'
#
loop_
_entity.id
_entity.type
_entity.pdbx_description
1 polymer ?
#
loop_
_entity_poly.entity_id
_entity_poly.type
_entity_poly.pdbx_seq_one_letter_code
_entity_poly.pdbx_strand_id
1 'polypeptide(L)'
;MGLIGRYDEQRKLNGLIYFHRVSDPRFGGQASRNVKMFRNLCGTNAYMNIVVLTTFWDRVSMEEGLMREEQLKSTFFGDIVTGGARFMRHDRSSQLSALQVIAHIL
;
A
#
# COMPACT_ATOMS: atom_id res chain seq x y z
N MET A 1 -14.36 3.02 -15.81
CA MET A 1 -14.54 1.57 -15.55
C MET A 1 -13.38 1.10 -14.68
N GLY A 2 -13.54 1.10 -13.36
CA GLY A 2 -12.51 0.62 -12.42
C GLY A 2 -12.35 -0.90 -12.49
N LEU A 3 -11.33 -1.46 -11.84
CA LEU A 3 -11.03 -2.91 -11.83
C LEU A 3 -12.27 -3.76 -11.50
N ILE A 4 -13.18 -3.23 -10.67
CA ILE A 4 -14.45 -3.84 -10.26
C ILE A 4 -15.37 -4.19 -11.46
N GLY A 5 -15.33 -3.43 -12.56
CA GLY A 5 -16.16 -3.70 -13.75
C GLY A 5 -15.66 -4.86 -14.64
N ARG A 6 -14.54 -5.50 -14.28
CA ARG A 6 -13.97 -6.67 -14.98
C ARG A 6 -13.90 -7.93 -14.10
N TYR A 7 -14.40 -7.86 -12.86
CA TYR A 7 -14.58 -9.05 -12.04
C TYR A 7 -15.94 -9.66 -12.38
N ASP A 8 -15.90 -10.60 -13.32
CA ASP A 8 -16.99 -11.52 -13.59
C ASP A 8 -17.34 -12.30 -12.30
N GLU A 9 -18.61 -12.70 -12.13
CA GLU A 9 -19.21 -13.26 -10.90
C GLU A 9 -18.44 -14.47 -10.31
N GLN A 10 -17.48 -15.02 -11.06
CA GLN A 10 -16.65 -16.16 -10.70
C GLN A 10 -15.28 -15.82 -10.08
N ARG A 11 -14.83 -14.56 -10.04
CA ARG A 11 -13.53 -14.19 -9.46
C ARG A 11 -13.68 -13.16 -8.33
N LYS A 12 -13.40 -13.58 -7.09
CA LYS A 12 -13.36 -12.69 -5.92
C LYS A 12 -11.96 -12.06 -5.80
N LEU A 13 -11.89 -10.75 -5.61
CA LEU A 13 -10.66 -10.05 -5.25
C LEU A 13 -10.55 -10.04 -3.72
N ASN A 14 -9.65 -10.85 -3.16
CA ASN A 14 -9.46 -10.94 -1.71
C ASN A 14 -8.72 -9.73 -1.13
N GLY A 15 -7.76 -9.17 -1.88
CA GLY A 15 -7.04 -7.97 -1.44
C GLY A 15 -6.05 -7.43 -2.47
N LEU A 16 -5.49 -6.26 -2.16
CA LEU A 16 -4.53 -5.54 -3.00
C LEU A 16 -3.34 -5.10 -2.17
N ILE A 17 -2.13 -5.28 -2.72
CA ILE A 17 -0.91 -4.80 -2.09
C ILE A 17 -0.33 -3.67 -2.94
N TYR A 18 -0.20 -2.48 -2.35
CA TYR A 18 0.52 -1.36 -2.93
C TYR A 18 1.94 -1.30 -2.37
N PHE A 19 2.94 -1.38 -3.23
CA PHE A 19 4.34 -1.31 -2.82
C PHE A 19 4.87 0.12 -2.89
N HIS A 20 5.57 0.55 -1.84
CA HIS A 20 6.31 1.82 -1.84
C HIS A 20 7.70 1.63 -1.23
N ARG A 21 8.72 2.28 -1.80
CA ARG A 21 10.08 2.27 -1.22
C ARG A 21 10.21 3.47 -0.29
N VAL A 22 10.47 3.24 0.99
CA VAL A 22 10.66 4.34 1.95
C VAL A 22 11.95 5.11 1.71
N SER A 23 12.89 4.50 0.99
CA SER A 23 14.15 5.11 0.57
C SER A 23 14.00 6.20 -0.49
N ASP A 24 12.85 6.26 -1.19
CA ASP A 24 12.63 7.27 -2.23
C ASP A 24 12.38 8.64 -1.55
N PRO A 25 13.25 9.66 -1.77
CA PRO A 25 13.21 10.91 -1.02
C PRO A 25 12.04 11.83 -1.39
N ARG A 26 11.32 11.50 -2.48
CA ARG A 26 10.20 12.30 -2.96
C ARG A 26 9.06 11.40 -3.37
N PHE A 27 7.88 11.71 -2.84
CA PHE A 27 6.64 11.22 -3.42
C PHE A 27 6.32 12.05 -4.69
N GLY A 28 6.99 11.70 -5.80
CA GLY A 28 6.92 12.45 -7.04
C GLY A 28 5.56 12.37 -7.75
N GLY A 29 5.40 13.17 -8.81
CA GLY A 29 4.15 13.22 -9.59
C GLY A 29 3.69 11.87 -10.14
N GLN A 30 4.63 10.98 -10.48
CA GLN A 30 4.34 9.59 -10.90
C GLN A 30 3.70 8.77 -9.77
N ALA A 31 4.22 8.86 -8.55
CA ALA A 31 3.67 8.17 -7.39
C ALA A 31 2.25 8.67 -7.06
N SER A 32 2.03 10.00 -7.15
CA SER A 32 0.71 10.59 -6.97
C SER A 32 -0.31 10.13 -8.03
N ARG A 33 0.10 10.07 -9.31
CA ARG A 33 -0.73 9.50 -10.37
C ARG A 33 -1.07 8.03 -10.12
N ASN A 34 -0.10 7.24 -9.66
CA ASN A 34 -0.31 5.83 -9.36
C ASN A 34 -1.30 5.64 -8.20
N VAL A 35 -1.19 6.41 -7.12
CA VAL A 35 -2.17 6.32 -6.01
C VAL A 35 -3.53 6.80 -6.45
N LYS A 36 -3.63 7.86 -7.27
CA LYS A 36 -4.92 8.30 -7.82
C LYS A 36 -5.57 7.21 -8.69
N MET A 37 -4.78 6.56 -9.55
CA MET A 37 -5.26 5.41 -10.31
C MET A 37 -5.71 4.29 -9.38
N PHE A 38 -4.90 3.96 -8.37
CA PHE A 38 -5.20 2.93 -7.39
C PHE A 38 -6.52 3.20 -6.65
N ARG A 39 -6.78 4.44 -6.21
CA ARG A 39 -8.08 4.87 -5.65
C ARG A 39 -9.23 4.64 -6.63
N ASN A 40 -9.07 5.01 -7.89
CA ASN A 40 -10.14 4.84 -8.89
C ASN A 40 -10.43 3.36 -9.19
N LEU A 41 -9.43 2.49 -9.01
CA LEU A 41 -9.57 1.06 -9.19
C LEU A 41 -10.25 0.40 -7.98
N CYS A 42 -9.89 0.84 -6.78
CA CYS A 42 -10.40 0.35 -5.51
C CYS A 42 -11.50 1.30 -5.06
N GLY A 43 -12.76 1.02 -5.42
CA GLY A 43 -13.88 1.76 -4.81
C GLY A 43 -13.75 1.77 -3.28
N THR A 44 -14.24 2.81 -2.61
CA THR A 44 -14.00 3.06 -1.17
C THR A 44 -14.31 1.88 -0.26
N ASN A 45 -15.21 0.98 -0.66
CA ASN A 45 -15.57 -0.24 0.07
C ASN A 45 -14.46 -1.31 0.09
N ALA A 46 -13.43 -1.17 -0.73
CA ALA A 46 -12.32 -2.13 -0.84
C ALA A 46 -11.11 -1.76 0.04
N TYR A 47 -11.13 -0.60 0.72
CA TYR A 47 -9.96 -0.10 1.47
C TYR A 47 -9.55 -1.02 2.61
N MET A 48 -10.48 -1.70 3.28
CA MET A 48 -10.18 -2.71 4.30
C MET A 48 -9.36 -3.90 3.80
N ASN A 49 -9.33 -4.13 2.48
CA ASN A 49 -8.59 -5.23 1.85
C ASN A 49 -7.28 -4.74 1.19
N ILE A 50 -6.82 -3.53 1.54
CA ILE A 50 -5.61 -2.94 1.00
C ILE A 50 -4.48 -3.00 2.03
N VAL A 51 -3.32 -3.48 1.57
CA VAL A 51 -2.05 -3.34 2.28
C VAL A 51 -1.16 -2.37 1.53
N VAL A 52 -0.69 -1.33 2.19
CA VAL A 52 0.45 -0.54 1.73
C VAL A 52 1.72 -1.12 2.35
N LEU A 53 2.53 -1.77 1.53
CA LEU A 53 3.79 -2.39 1.94
C LEU A 53 4.96 -1.45 1.68
N THR A 54 5.59 -0.96 2.74
CA THR A 54 6.81 -0.15 2.65
C THR A 54 8.05 -1.03 2.63
N THR A 55 8.98 -0.72 1.73
CA THR A 55 10.17 -1.53 1.44
C THR A 55 11.46 -0.70 1.48
N PHE A 56 12.62 -1.37 1.46
CA PHE A 56 13.97 -0.74 1.47
C PHE A 56 14.27 0.06 2.74
N TRP A 57 13.79 -0.42 3.89
CA TRP A 57 14.08 0.15 5.20
C TRP A 57 15.57 0.08 5.57
N ASP A 58 16.33 -0.83 4.97
CA ASP A 58 17.79 -0.98 5.12
C ASP A 58 18.60 0.11 4.40
N ARG A 59 17.94 1.02 3.66
CA ARG A 59 18.58 2.09 2.87
C ARG A 59 18.48 3.48 3.47
N VAL A 60 17.80 3.62 4.61
CA VAL A 60 17.59 4.89 5.33
C VAL A 60 17.77 4.67 6.82
N SER A 61 17.95 5.75 7.59
CA SER A 61 17.88 5.63 9.04
C SER A 61 16.44 5.28 9.47
N MET A 62 16.29 4.67 10.64
CA MET A 62 14.96 4.36 11.18
C MET A 62 14.12 5.63 11.36
N GLU A 63 14.74 6.72 11.84
CA GLU A 63 14.08 8.02 12.02
C GLU A 63 13.56 8.59 10.69
N GLU A 64 14.40 8.60 9.66
CA GLU A 64 14.02 9.07 8.32
C GLU A 64 12.91 8.19 7.72
N GLY A 65 13.01 6.87 7.88
CA GLY A 65 12.00 5.93 7.43
C GLY A 65 10.65 6.14 8.12
N LEU A 66 10.64 6.36 9.43
CA LEU A 66 9.42 6.64 10.21
C LEU A 66 8.76 7.94 9.78
N MET A 67 9.54 9.02 9.63
CA MET A 67 9.04 10.31 9.17
C MET A 67 8.38 10.20 7.78
N ARG A 68 9.02 9.47 6.85
CA ARG A 68 8.48 9.26 5.50
C ARG A 68 7.25 8.37 5.50
N GLU A 69 7.23 7.30 6.29
CA GLU A 69 6.03 6.46 6.43
C GLU A 69 4.85 7.26 6.98
N GLU A 70 5.09 8.15 7.94
CA GLU A 70 4.03 9.00 8.48
C GLU A 70 3.51 10.00 7.44
N GLN A 71 4.39 10.55 6.61
CA GLN A 71 3.98 11.39 5.47
C GLN A 71 3.12 10.59 4.46
N LEU A 72 3.48 9.33 4.19
CA LEU A 72 2.67 8.44 3.34
C LEU A 72 1.28 8.26 3.92
N LYS A 73 1.17 7.90 5.20
CA LYS A 73 -0.11 7.67 5.88
C LYS A 73 -0.98 8.91 5.91
N SER A 74 -0.41 10.06 6.27
CA SER A 74 -1.17 11.30 6.48
C SER A 74 -1.51 12.01 5.17
N THR A 75 -0.54 12.21 4.29
CA THR A 75 -0.65 13.11 3.13
C THR A 75 -1.09 12.38 1.88
N PHE A 76 -0.55 11.20 1.63
CA PHE A 76 -0.71 10.50 0.34
C PHE A 76 -1.73 9.38 0.37
N PHE A 77 -1.99 8.77 1.53
CA PHE A 77 -2.90 7.64 1.71
C PHE A 77 -3.94 7.88 2.81
N GLY A 78 -4.14 9.12 3.28
CA GLY A 78 -4.99 9.40 4.46
C GLY A 78 -6.41 8.86 4.34
N ASP A 79 -7.04 8.98 3.17
CA ASP A 79 -8.36 8.42 2.87
C ASP A 79 -8.36 6.88 2.86
N ILE A 80 -7.32 6.29 2.29
CA ILE A 80 -7.11 4.83 2.22
C ILE A 80 -6.91 4.25 3.64
N VAL A 81 -6.09 4.92 4.47
CA VAL A 81 -5.86 4.57 5.88
C VAL A 81 -7.15 4.71 6.68
N THR A 82 -7.88 5.82 6.52
CA THR A 82 -9.16 6.05 7.22
C THR A 82 -10.20 5.00 6.86
N GLY A 83 -10.20 4.50 5.63
CA GLY A 83 -11.08 3.39 5.22
C GLY A 83 -10.60 1.99 5.62
N GLY A 84 -9.58 1.87 6.48
CA GLY A 84 -9.17 0.62 7.11
C GLY A 84 -8.00 -0.11 6.45
N ALA A 85 -7.32 0.50 5.47
CA ALA A 85 -6.12 -0.11 4.89
C ALA A 85 -4.99 -0.24 5.92
N ARG A 86 -4.21 -1.32 5.81
CA ARG A 86 -3.06 -1.56 6.69
C ARG A 86 -1.75 -1.11 6.06
N PHE A 87 -0.86 -0.57 6.89
CA PHE A 87 0.54 -0.37 6.54
C PHE A 87 1.37 -1.48 7.15
N MET A 88 2.22 -2.10 6.33
CA MET A 88 3.15 -3.15 6.75
C MET A 88 4.55 -2.83 6.21
N ARG A 89 5.60 -3.35 6.84
CA ARG A 89 7.00 -3.09 6.49
C ARG A 89 7.69 -4.38 6.05
N HIS A 90 8.51 -4.29 5.01
CA HIS A 90 9.39 -5.38 4.58
C HIS A 90 10.80 -4.85 4.29
N ASP A 91 11.78 -5.27 5.07
CA ASP A 91 13.16 -4.78 5.03
C ASP A 91 14.13 -5.75 4.32
N ARG A 92 13.61 -6.78 3.66
CA ARG A 92 14.37 -7.86 2.99
C ARG A 92 15.24 -8.71 3.93
N SER A 93 15.15 -8.53 5.25
CA SER A 93 15.90 -9.33 6.22
C SER A 93 15.35 -10.75 6.35
N SER A 94 14.05 -10.94 6.10
CA SER A 94 13.36 -12.21 6.23
C SER A 94 12.13 -12.30 5.32
N GLN A 95 11.79 -13.51 4.91
CA GLN A 95 10.54 -13.82 4.20
C GLN A 95 9.31 -13.75 5.11
N LEU A 96 9.49 -13.78 6.44
CA LEU A 96 8.39 -13.83 7.41
C LEU A 96 7.41 -12.66 7.24
N SER A 97 7.92 -11.44 7.03
CA SER A 97 7.07 -10.26 6.83
C SER A 97 6.28 -10.33 5.52
N ALA A 98 6.85 -10.94 4.47
CA ALA A 98 6.10 -11.19 3.23
C ALA A 98 4.98 -12.22 3.44
N LEU A 99 5.26 -13.30 4.17
CA LEU A 99 4.24 -14.30 4.54
C LEU A 99 3.12 -13.70 5.38
N GLN A 100 3.44 -12.80 6.32
CA GLN A 100 2.45 -12.08 7.11
C GLN A 100 1.55 -11.18 6.25
N VAL A 101 2.10 -10.54 5.21
CA VAL A 101 1.30 -9.75 4.25
C VAL A 101 0.33 -10.66 3.50
N ILE A 102 0.80 -11.82 3.00
CA ILE A 102 -0.05 -12.78 2.30
C ILE A 102 -1.15 -13.33 3.21
N ALA A 103 -0.81 -13.75 4.43
CA ALA A 103 -1.77 -14.25 5.41
C ALA A 103 -2.81 -13.20 5.83
N HIS A 104 -2.51 -11.90 5.65
CA HIS A 104 -3.46 -10.84 5.96
C HIS A 104 -4.47 -10.58 4.83
N ILE A 105 -4.12 -10.86 3.57
CA ILE A 105 -4.98 -10.61 2.40
C ILE A 105 -5.75 -11.85 1.90
N LEU A 106 -5.43 -13.04 2.43
CA LEU A 106 -6.11 -14.31 2.12
C LEU A 106 -7.18 -14.64 3.16
#